data_AF-A0A2N5P6J5-F1
#
_entry.id   AF-A0A2N5P6J5-F1
#
_cell.length_a   1.000
_cell.length_b   1.000
_cell.length_c   1.000
_cell.angle_alpha   90.00
_cell.angle_beta   90.00
_cell.angle_gamma   90.00
#
_symmetry.space_group_name_H-M   'P 1'
#
loop_
_entity.id
_entity.type
_entity.pdbx_description
1 polymer ?
#
loop_
_entity_poly.entity_id
_entity_poly.type
_entity_poly.pdbx_seq_one_letter_code
_entity_poly.pdbx_strand_id
1 'polypeptide(L)' 'MAELKKLPIGIEDFEKIRQEDFYYVDKTRLIEQLLAQWGEVNLFTRPRRFGKSLNMMQIEE' A
#
# COMPACT_ATOMS: atom_id res chain seq x y z
N MET A 1 5.36 -21.27 17.39
CA MET A 1 5.17 -21.15 15.93
C MET A 1 4.65 -19.75 15.68
N ALA A 2 5.25 -18.96 14.78
CA ALA A 2 4.73 -17.62 14.49
C ALA A 2 3.33 -17.76 13.88
N GLU A 3 2.33 -17.13 14.47
CA GLU A 3 0.99 -17.11 13.89
C GLU A 3 1.03 -16.42 12.52
N LEU A 4 0.37 -17.03 11.53
CA LEU A 4 0.26 -16.45 10.20
C LEU A 4 -0.67 -15.24 10.28
N LYS A 5 -0.13 -14.06 9.93
CA LYS A 5 -0.91 -12.82 9.85
C LYS A 5 -2.06 -12.98 8.86
N LYS A 6 -3.23 -12.48 9.22
CA LYS A 6 -4.43 -12.53 8.37
C LYS A 6 -4.22 -11.66 7.13
N LEU A 7 -4.74 -12.09 5.98
CA LEU A 7 -4.75 -11.26 4.78
C LEU A 7 -5.86 -10.20 4.90
N PRO A 8 -5.60 -8.91 4.62
CA PRO A 8 -6.58 -7.83 4.68
C PRO A 8 -7.49 -7.84 3.44
N ILE A 9 -8.26 -8.92 3.24
CA ILE A 9 -9.15 -9.05 2.08
C ILE A 9 -10.39 -8.18 2.31
N GLY A 10 -10.58 -7.18 1.44
CA GLY A 10 -11.71 -6.24 1.55
C GLY A 10 -11.52 -5.12 2.57
N ILE A 11 -10.34 -5.06 3.22
CA ILE A 11 -9.93 -3.93 4.06
C ILE A 11 -9.06 -3.03 3.20
N GLU A 12 -9.55 -1.84 2.89
CA GLU A 12 -8.79 -0.85 2.11
C GLU A 12 -8.15 0.23 3.01
N ASP A 13 -8.51 0.28 4.28
CA ASP A 13 -8.06 1.25 5.28
C ASP A 13 -6.66 0.89 5.82
N PHE A 14 -5.70 1.79 5.62
CA PHE A 14 -4.31 1.56 6.02
C PHE A 14 -4.11 1.59 7.54
N GLU A 15 -4.80 2.49 8.24
CA GLU A 15 -4.73 2.61 9.70
C GLU A 15 -5.18 1.30 10.35
N LYS A 16 -6.31 0.73 9.89
CA LYS A 16 -6.81 -0.57 10.37
C LYS A 16 -5.83 -1.71 10.11
N ILE A 17 -5.22 -1.73 8.92
CA ILE A 17 -4.21 -2.75 8.58
C ILE A 17 -3.04 -2.72 9.56
N ARG A 18 -2.61 -1.53 9.97
CA ARG A 18 -1.52 -1.35 10.95
C ARG A 18 -1.94 -1.69 12.38
N GLN A 19 -3.14 -1.26 12.81
CA GLN A 19 -3.61 -1.45 14.18
C GLN A 19 -3.99 -2.91 14.47
N GLU A 20 -4.58 -3.61 13.51
CA GLU A 20 -5.07 -4.99 13.67
C GLU A 20 -4.04 -6.07 13.27
N ASP A 21 -2.78 -5.68 13.05
CA ASP A 21 -1.65 -6.56 12.68
C ASP A 21 -1.90 -7.48 11.47
N PHE A 22 -2.55 -6.94 10.42
CA PHE A 22 -2.75 -7.68 9.18
C PHE A 22 -1.46 -7.86 8.39
N TYR A 23 -1.46 -8.85 7.49
CA TYR A 23 -0.40 -9.04 6.52
C TYR A 23 -0.39 -7.87 5.53
N TYR A 24 0.67 -7.08 5.60
CA TYR A 24 0.86 -5.89 4.76
C TYR A 24 2.21 -5.96 4.06
N VAL A 25 2.21 -5.65 2.76
CA VAL A 25 3.45 -5.52 1.98
C VAL A 25 3.84 -4.06 1.95
N ASP A 26 4.94 -3.74 2.62
CA ASP A 26 5.48 -2.39 2.67
C ASP A 26 5.96 -1.93 1.28
N LYS A 27 5.35 -0.85 0.78
CA LYS A 27 5.68 -0.19 -0.49
C LYS A 27 6.32 1.19 -0.31
N THR A 28 6.68 1.60 0.90
CA THR A 28 7.24 2.93 1.17
C THR A 28 8.45 3.24 0.30
N ARG A 29 9.34 2.26 0.05
CA ARG A 29 10.49 2.44 -0.86
C ARG A 29 10.11 2.73 -2.31
N LEU A 30 8.99 2.18 -2.79
CA LEU A 30 8.49 2.47 -4.14
C LEU A 30 7.95 3.90 -4.21
N ILE A 31 7.26 4.35 -3.15
CA ILE A 31 6.77 5.72 -3.02
C ILE A 31 7.94 6.71 -2.96
N GLU A 32 8.98 6.40 -2.17
CA GLU A 32 10.20 7.20 -2.08
C GLU A 32 10.86 7.39 -3.45
N GLN A 33 11.03 6.32 -4.22
CA GLN A 33 11.59 6.39 -5.57
C GLN A 33 10.73 7.22 -6.51
N LEU A 34 9.40 7.11 -6.40
CA LEU A 34 8.46 7.90 -7.19
C LEU A 34 8.55 9.39 -6.85
N LEU A 35 8.66 9.74 -5.57
CA LEU A 35 8.80 11.12 -5.12
C LEU A 35 10.15 11.72 -5.52
N ALA A 36 11.22 10.91 -5.53
CA ALA A 36 12.54 11.31 -5.97
C ALA A 36 12.64 11.50 -7.49
N GLN A 37 11.88 10.73 -8.27
CA GLN A 37 11.80 10.87 -9.72
C GLN A 37 10.76 11.94 -10.08
N TRP A 38 11.22 13.17 -10.27
CA TRP A 38 10.34 14.27 -10.67
C TRP A 38 9.68 14.00 -12.03
N GLY A 39 8.35 14.04 -12.04
CA GLY A 39 7.52 14.04 -13.24
C GLY A 39 6.23 14.82 -12.95
N GLU A 40 5.84 15.72 -13.85
CA GLU A 40 4.59 16.51 -13.72
C GLU A 40 3.36 15.59 -13.65
N VAL A 41 3.42 14.42 -14.30
CA VAL A 41 2.38 13.40 -14.28
C VAL A 41 3.03 12.01 -14.15
N ASN A 42 2.58 11.24 -13.15
CA ASN A 42 3.00 9.86 -12.94
C ASN A 42 1.88 8.87 -13.32
N LEU A 43 2.14 7.97 -14.28
CA LEU A 43 1.17 6.97 -14.73
C LEU A 43 1.34 5.65 -13.97
N PHE A 44 0.31 5.26 -13.23
CA PHE A 44 0.20 3.90 -12.70
C PHE A 44 -0.66 3.04 -13.62
N THR A 45 -0.06 2.08 -14.34
CA THR A 45 -0.82 1.02 -15.04
C THR A 45 -1.72 0.30 -14.03
N ARG A 46 -2.95 -0.14 -14.40
CA ARG A 46 -3.98 -0.69 -13.47
C ARG A 46 -4.02 -2.22 -13.41
N PRO A 47 -3.00 -2.91 -12.86
CA PRO A 47 -3.10 -4.32 -12.59
C PRO A 47 -4.17 -4.57 -11.52
N ARG A 48 -5.02 -5.57 -11.78
CA ARG A 48 -6.10 -5.98 -10.88
C ARG A 48 -5.48 -6.48 -9.57
N ARG A 49 -6.05 -6.06 -8.42
CA ARG A 49 -5.60 -6.43 -7.05
C ARG A 49 -4.20 -5.95 -6.66
N PHE A 50 -3.61 -4.97 -7.35
CA PHE A 50 -2.31 -4.40 -6.97
C PHE A 50 -2.36 -3.55 -5.67
N GLY A 51 -3.55 -3.27 -5.14
CA GLY A 51 -3.71 -2.46 -3.93
C GLY A 51 -3.46 -0.98 -4.18
N LYS A 52 -3.97 -0.45 -5.31
CA LYS A 52 -3.83 0.97 -5.65
C LYS A 52 -4.54 1.91 -4.69
N SER A 53 -5.79 1.60 -4.31
CA SER A 53 -6.54 2.42 -3.36
C SER A 53 -5.79 2.55 -2.04
N LEU A 54 -5.29 1.42 -1.52
CA LEU A 54 -4.45 1.38 -0.33
C LEU A 54 -3.17 2.20 -0.49
N ASN A 55 -2.52 2.11 -1.65
CA ASN A 55 -1.30 2.87 -1.94
C ASN A 55 -1.55 4.39 -2.07
N MET A 56 -2.75 4.80 -2.49
CA MET A 56 -3.13 6.23 -2.49
C MET A 56 -3.36 6.74 -1.07
N MET A 57 -4.07 5.97 -0.22
CA MET A 57 -4.24 6.33 1.20
C MET A 57 -2.89 6.47 1.94
N GLN A 58 -1.90 5.66 1.60
CA GLN A 58 -0.53 5.76 2.14
C GLN A 58 0.24 7.01 1.73
N ILE A 59 -0.13 7.62 0.61
CA ILE A 59 0.48 8.87 0.13
C ILE A 59 -0.28 10.08 0.73
N GLU A 60 -1.57 9.89 1.05
CA GLU A 60 -2.42 10.91 1.68
C GLU A 60 -2.14 11.08 3.19
N GLU A 61 -1.75 10.02 3.89
CA GLU A 61 -1.23 10.07 5.28
C GLU A 61 0.22 10.59 5.35
#